data_AF-A0A972GCF5-F1
#
_entry.id   AF-A0A972GCF5-F1
#
_cell.length_a   1.000
_cell.length_b   1.000
_cell.length_c   1.000
_cell.angle_alpha   90.00
_cell.angle_beta   90.00
_cell.angle_gamma   90.00
#
_symmetry.space_group_name_H-M   'P 1'
#
loop_
_entity.id
_entity.type
_entity.pdbx_description
1 polymer ?
#
loop_
_entity_poly.entity_id
_entity_poly.type
_entity_poly.pdbx_seq_one_letter_code
_entity_poly.pdbx_strand_id
1 'polypeptide(L)'
;MEAARNFLQHRSLIISSTFHQAKRIEEEDCIVHTGKVNLSLQKLRAEGGFKSTILSELEAIADKKSNIDIRPLVREYISALGEIHLELRKMFESDASKYDRLILNAIQQLNEILGEDYDSVYVATYNENDRVINSFVILKDFVECRQRIIKKTQHVTHYVTSYVSSK
;
A
#
# COMPACT_ATOMS: atom_id res chain seq x y z
N MET A 1 1.80 20.98 14.07
CA MET A 1 1.44 19.56 13.77
C MET A 1 2.18 18.52 14.64
N GLU A 2 3.37 18.82 15.18
CA GLU A 2 4.14 17.88 16.02
C GLU A 2 3.42 17.47 17.33
N ALA A 3 2.68 18.38 17.96
CA ALA A 3 1.88 18.05 19.14
C ALA A 3 0.77 17.02 18.85
N ALA A 4 0.16 17.07 17.67
CA ALA A 4 -0.85 16.08 17.24
C ALA A 4 -0.19 14.72 16.94
N ARG A 5 1.01 14.71 16.35
CA ARG A 5 1.81 13.50 16.14
C ARG A 5 2.22 12.84 17.46
N ASN A 6 2.75 13.59 18.44
CA ASN A 6 3.14 13.04 19.74
C ASN A 6 1.94 12.48 20.50
N PHE A 7 0.78 13.15 20.42
CA PHE A 7 -0.46 12.63 20.99
C PHE A 7 -0.88 11.30 20.33
N LEU A 8 -0.80 11.21 18.99
CA LEU A 8 -1.09 9.98 18.23
C LEU A 8 -0.12 8.82 18.52
N GLN A 9 1.13 9.09 18.90
CA GLN A 9 2.13 8.06 19.21
C GLN A 9 1.93 7.41 20.59
N HIS A 10 1.31 8.13 21.52
CA HIS A 10 1.15 7.68 22.91
C HIS A 10 -0.30 7.32 23.29
N ARG A 11 -1.26 7.43 22.36
CA ARG A 11 -2.68 7.13 22.59
C ARG A 11 -3.33 6.39 21.43
N SER A 12 -4.33 5.57 21.74
CA SER A 12 -5.13 4.81 20.76
C SER A 12 -5.88 5.76 19.81
N LEU A 13 -5.86 5.40 18.51
CA LEU A 13 -6.25 6.22 17.35
C LEU A 13 -7.49 7.12 17.47
N ILE A 14 -7.34 8.36 16.98
CA ILE A 14 -8.38 9.40 16.87
C ILE A 14 -9.30 9.22 15.64
N ILE A 15 -9.13 8.16 14.84
CA ILE A 15 -10.09 7.87 13.74
C ILE A 15 -11.39 7.41 14.39
N SER A 16 -12.29 8.36 14.52
CA SER A 16 -13.48 8.21 15.36
C SER A 16 -14.63 7.50 14.65
N SER A 17 -14.65 7.59 13.31
CA SER A 17 -15.67 7.01 12.45
C SER A 17 -15.22 6.99 10.98
N THR A 18 -15.69 5.98 10.26
CA THR A 18 -15.74 5.97 8.79
C THR A 18 -17.19 6.11 8.37
N PHE A 19 -17.44 6.91 7.34
CA PHE A 19 -18.77 7.10 6.78
C PHE A 19 -18.76 6.70 5.31
N HIS A 20 -19.72 5.87 4.92
CA HIS A 20 -19.87 5.42 3.54
C HIS A 20 -21.21 5.93 3.00
N GLN A 21 -21.17 6.60 1.86
CA GLN A 21 -22.36 7.10 1.17
C GLN A 21 -22.37 6.60 -0.26
N ALA A 22 -23.52 6.10 -0.71
CA ALA A 22 -23.79 5.86 -2.12
C ALA A 22 -24.80 6.92 -2.59
N LYS A 23 -24.50 7.62 -3.68
CA LYS A 23 -25.40 8.59 -4.30
C LYS A 23 -25.52 8.26 -5.78
N ARG A 24 -26.75 8.01 -6.26
CA ARG A 24 -27.00 7.88 -7.70
C ARG A 24 -26.90 9.25 -8.35
N ILE A 25 -26.16 9.35 -9.46
CA ILE A 25 -26.08 10.54 -10.31
C ILE A 25 -26.90 10.22 -11.57
N GLU A 26 -28.08 10.82 -11.68
CA GLU A 26 -29.05 10.52 -12.75
C GLU A 26 -28.51 10.88 -14.14
N GLU A 27 -27.70 11.93 -14.26
CA GLU A 27 -27.12 12.37 -15.53
C GLU A 27 -26.12 11.37 -16.14
N GLU A 28 -25.49 10.54 -15.31
CA GLU A 28 -24.44 9.59 -15.75
C GLU A 28 -24.85 8.12 -15.60
N ASP A 29 -26.09 7.85 -15.17
CA ASP A 29 -26.60 6.53 -14.75
C ASP A 29 -25.58 5.73 -13.90
N CYS A 30 -24.91 6.42 -12.97
CA CYS A 30 -23.86 5.84 -12.15
C CYS A 30 -24.16 5.97 -10.65
N ILE A 31 -23.55 5.08 -9.84
CA ILE A 31 -23.61 5.16 -8.39
C ILE A 31 -22.25 5.61 -7.87
N VAL A 32 -22.21 6.79 -7.27
CA VAL A 32 -20.99 7.31 -6.65
C VAL A 32 -20.91 6.84 -5.20
N HIS A 33 -19.86 6.06 -4.92
CA HIS A 33 -19.50 5.65 -3.57
C HIS A 33 -18.48 6.61 -2.97
N THR A 34 -18.81 7.23 -1.85
CA THR A 34 -17.93 8.13 -1.11
C THR A 34 -17.66 7.56 0.28
N GLY A 35 -16.39 7.24 0.56
CA GLY A 35 -15.89 7.06 1.91
C GLY A 35 -15.41 8.39 2.50
N LYS A 36 -15.77 8.68 3.75
CA LYS A 36 -15.22 9.76 4.58
C LYS A 36 -14.58 9.17 5.82
N VAL A 37 -13.44 9.71 6.21
CA VAL A 37 -12.73 9.35 7.44
C VAL A 37 -12.74 10.59 8.32
N ASN A 38 -13.29 10.48 9.53
CA ASN A 38 -13.52 11.64 10.37
C ASN A 38 -12.86 11.53 11.75
N LEU A 39 -12.42 12.68 12.25
CA LEU A 39 -12.01 12.92 13.63
C LEU A 39 -13.20 13.47 14.42
N SER A 40 -13.51 12.91 15.59
CA SER A 40 -14.60 13.40 16.46
C SER A 40 -14.00 14.21 17.59
N LEU A 41 -14.30 15.50 17.61
CA LEU A 41 -13.80 16.40 18.66
C LEU A 41 -14.37 16.08 20.03
N GLN A 42 -15.58 15.55 20.10
CA GLN A 42 -16.18 15.12 21.36
C GLN A 42 -15.37 13.98 21.99
N LYS A 43 -14.98 12.98 21.20
CA LYS A 43 -14.11 11.89 21.68
C LYS A 43 -12.74 12.42 22.08
N LEU A 44 -12.16 13.32 21.27
CA LEU A 44 -10.85 13.90 21.55
C LEU A 44 -10.82 14.71 22.86
N ARG A 45 -11.89 15.46 23.16
CA ARG A 45 -12.04 16.17 24.43
C ARG A 45 -12.19 15.20 25.61
N ALA A 46 -12.98 14.14 25.44
CA ALA A 46 -13.24 13.15 26.49
C ALA A 46 -11.98 12.37 26.90
N GLU A 47 -11.07 12.09 25.96
CA GLU A 47 -9.78 11.45 26.27
C GLU A 47 -8.84 12.36 27.07
N GLY A 48 -8.96 13.69 26.94
CA GLY A 48 -8.11 14.66 27.59
C GLY A 48 -6.65 14.66 27.07
N GLY A 49 -5.81 15.57 27.58
CA GLY A 49 -4.40 15.66 27.22
C GLY A 49 -4.09 16.33 25.87
N PHE A 50 -5.12 16.73 25.11
CA PHE A 50 -4.95 17.56 23.91
C PHE A 50 -4.81 19.04 24.31
N LYS A 51 -3.90 19.78 23.67
CA LYS A 51 -3.71 21.21 23.95
C LYS A 51 -4.98 21.98 23.60
N SER A 52 -5.47 22.81 24.54
CA SER A 52 -6.69 23.60 24.37
C SER A 52 -6.66 24.49 23.14
N THR A 53 -5.51 25.10 22.85
CA THR A 53 -5.31 25.93 21.64
C THR A 53 -5.56 25.15 20.35
N ILE A 54 -5.10 23.90 20.29
CA ILE A 54 -5.31 23.04 19.11
C ILE A 54 -6.77 22.58 19.03
N LEU A 55 -7.42 22.30 20.17
CA LEU A 55 -8.85 22.01 20.17
C LEU A 55 -9.66 23.18 19.60
N SER A 56 -9.35 24.41 19.98
CA SER A 56 -10.02 25.61 19.44
C SER A 56 -9.78 25.78 17.93
N GLU A 57 -8.57 25.53 17.44
CA GLU A 57 -8.27 25.53 15.99
C GLU A 57 -9.09 24.48 15.24
N LEU A 58 -9.17 23.27 15.80
CA LEU A 58 -9.93 22.16 15.21
C LEU A 58 -11.44 22.41 15.23
N GLU A 59 -11.97 23.06 16.26
CA GLU A 59 -13.38 23.45 16.36
C GLU A 59 -13.79 24.45 15.28
N ALA A 60 -12.88 25.36 14.90
CA ALA A 60 -13.14 26.34 13.85
C ALA A 60 -13.34 25.70 12.46
N ILE A 61 -12.83 24.49 12.23
CA ILE A 61 -12.92 23.77 10.95
C ILE A 61 -13.85 22.55 10.99
N ALA A 62 -14.45 22.26 12.14
CA ALA A 62 -15.35 21.13 12.30
C ALA A 62 -16.72 21.37 11.68
N ASP A 63 -17.37 20.30 11.25
CA ASP A 63 -18.74 20.35 10.75
C ASP A 63 -19.76 20.55 11.90
N LYS A 64 -21.04 20.69 11.53
CA LYS A 64 -22.15 20.85 12.50
C LYS A 64 -22.28 19.69 13.50
N LYS A 65 -21.65 18.55 13.24
CA LYS A 65 -21.64 17.36 14.10
C LYS A 65 -20.31 17.22 14.87
N SER A 66 -19.50 18.27 14.92
CA SER A 66 -18.18 18.29 15.57
C SER A 66 -17.22 17.23 15.00
N ASN A 67 -17.35 16.95 13.70
CA ASN A 67 -16.45 16.06 12.97
C ASN A 67 -15.55 16.84 12.00
N ILE A 68 -14.33 16.35 11.82
CA ILE A 68 -13.37 16.91 10.87
C ILE A 68 -13.04 15.84 9.84
N ASP A 69 -13.21 16.18 8.56
CA ASP A 69 -12.81 15.30 7.46
C ASP A 69 -11.28 15.30 7.35
N ILE A 70 -10.67 14.17 7.72
CA ILE A 70 -9.21 14.01 7.70
C ILE A 70 -8.70 13.31 6.45
N ARG A 71 -9.57 13.06 5.44
CA ARG A 71 -9.13 12.46 4.17
C ARG A 71 -7.97 13.21 3.50
N PRO A 72 -7.92 14.56 3.47
CA PRO A 72 -6.78 15.25 2.88
C PRO A 72 -5.46 14.86 3.55
N LEU A 73 -5.44 14.84 4.89
CA LEU A 73 -4.26 14.46 5.68
C LEU A 73 -3.88 12.99 5.48
N VAL A 74 -4.88 12.09 5.46
CA VAL A 74 -4.65 10.66 5.21
C VAL A 74 -4.08 10.44 3.81
N ARG A 75 -4.60 11.14 2.79
CA ARG A 75 -4.10 11.05 1.41
C ARG A 75 -2.68 11.58 1.29
N GLU A 76 -2.39 12.72 1.90
CA GLU A 76 -1.04 13.28 1.95
C GLU A 76 -0.05 12.30 2.61
N TYR A 77 -0.44 11.72 3.75
CA TYR A 77 0.37 10.71 4.43
C TYR A 77 0.62 9.47 3.57
N ILE A 78 -0.42 8.90 2.97
CA ILE A 78 -0.28 7.74 2.06
C ILE A 78 0.58 8.10 0.84
N SER A 79 0.46 9.31 0.32
CA SER A 79 1.30 9.80 -0.78
C SER A 79 2.78 9.82 -0.40
N ALA A 80 3.10 10.38 0.77
CA ALA A 80 4.47 10.41 1.29
C ALA A 80 5.03 9.00 1.50
N LEU A 81 4.23 8.06 2.03
CA LEU A 81 4.63 6.65 2.10
C LEU A 81 4.88 6.06 0.70
N GLY A 82 4.02 6.40 -0.27
CA GLY A 82 4.19 6.02 -1.66
C GLY A 82 5.52 6.49 -2.25
N GLU A 83 5.90 7.75 -2.01
CA GLU A 83 7.18 8.31 -2.45
C GLU A 83 8.37 7.55 -1.84
N ILE A 84 8.35 7.29 -0.53
CA ILE A 84 9.38 6.50 0.14
C ILE A 84 9.50 5.11 -0.49
N HIS A 85 8.38 4.43 -0.73
CA HIS A 85 8.39 3.11 -1.37
C HIS A 85 8.95 3.13 -2.79
N LEU A 86 8.68 4.18 -3.57
CA LEU A 86 9.23 4.34 -4.91
C LEU A 86 10.75 4.58 -4.88
N GLU A 87 11.23 5.39 -3.93
CA GLU A 87 12.68 5.61 -3.77
C GLU A 87 13.40 4.33 -3.34
N LEU A 88 12.87 3.60 -2.37
CA LEU A 88 13.40 2.29 -1.99
C LEU A 88 13.43 1.33 -3.19
N ARG A 89 12.36 1.30 -3.99
CA ARG A 89 12.32 0.48 -5.20
C ARG A 89 13.44 0.85 -6.18
N LYS A 90 13.66 2.13 -6.44
CA LYS A 90 14.77 2.59 -7.30
C LYS A 90 16.12 2.13 -6.78
N MET A 91 16.35 2.20 -5.46
CA MET A 91 17.60 1.74 -4.84
C MET A 91 17.84 0.24 -5.07
N PHE A 92 16.80 -0.58 -5.02
CA PHE A 92 16.91 -2.03 -5.22
C PHE A 92 16.72 -2.50 -6.66
N GLU A 93 16.42 -1.61 -7.61
CA GLU A 93 16.04 -1.99 -8.98
C GLU A 93 17.15 -2.75 -9.71
N SER A 94 18.41 -2.30 -9.55
CA SER A 94 19.56 -2.94 -10.17
C SER A 94 19.74 -4.38 -9.68
N ASP A 95 19.67 -4.60 -8.36
CA ASP A 95 19.81 -5.92 -7.76
C ASP A 95 18.63 -6.82 -8.12
N ALA A 96 17.41 -6.31 -8.03
CA ALA A 96 16.22 -7.06 -8.38
C ALA A 96 16.24 -7.48 -9.86
N SER A 97 16.58 -6.57 -10.78
CA SER A 97 16.72 -6.87 -12.21
C SER A 97 17.89 -7.83 -12.52
N LYS A 98 18.96 -7.82 -11.71
CA LYS A 98 20.04 -8.81 -11.81
C LYS A 98 19.54 -10.21 -11.43
N TYR A 99 18.84 -10.35 -10.31
CA TYR A 99 18.34 -11.65 -9.85
C TYR A 99 17.19 -12.18 -10.72
N ASP A 100 16.29 -11.33 -11.19
CA ASP A 100 15.26 -11.70 -12.18
C ASP A 100 15.90 -12.35 -13.41
N ARG A 101 16.93 -11.71 -13.99
CA ARG A 101 17.65 -12.26 -15.16
C ARG A 101 18.34 -13.58 -14.84
N LEU A 102 18.95 -13.71 -13.66
CA LEU A 102 19.60 -14.96 -13.26
C LEU A 102 18.58 -16.11 -13.20
N ILE A 103 17.41 -15.87 -12.59
CA ILE A 103 16.33 -16.84 -12.49
C ILE A 103 15.81 -17.23 -13.88
N LEU A 104 15.45 -16.24 -14.70
CA LEU A 104 14.88 -16.48 -16.02
C LEU A 104 15.88 -17.18 -16.95
N ASN A 105 17.15 -16.79 -16.92
CA ASN A 105 18.20 -17.43 -17.71
C ASN A 105 18.43 -18.88 -17.28
N ALA A 106 18.39 -19.17 -15.98
CA ALA A 106 18.55 -20.55 -15.48
C ALA A 106 17.41 -21.46 -15.96
N ILE A 107 16.17 -20.96 -15.91
CA ILE A 107 15.00 -21.67 -16.44
C ILE A 107 15.14 -21.87 -17.96
N GLN A 108 15.48 -20.82 -18.70
CA GLN A 108 15.64 -20.87 -20.15
C GLN A 108 16.72 -21.90 -20.57
N GLN A 109 17.89 -21.88 -19.92
CA GLN A 109 18.97 -22.82 -20.24
C GLN A 109 18.55 -24.28 -20.02
N LEU A 110 17.78 -24.56 -18.95
CA LEU A 110 17.26 -25.90 -18.71
C LEU A 110 16.23 -26.31 -19.76
N ASN A 111 15.34 -25.39 -20.15
CA ASN A 111 14.35 -25.63 -21.21
C ASN A 111 15.05 -25.95 -22.55
N GLU A 112 16.13 -25.22 -22.88
CA GLU A 112 16.94 -25.49 -24.08
C GLU A 112 17.64 -26.85 -24.06
N ILE A 113 18.13 -27.30 -22.90
CA ILE A 113 18.78 -28.61 -22.74
C ILE A 113 17.77 -29.76 -22.85
N LEU A 114 16.59 -29.59 -22.24
CA LEU A 114 15.57 -30.63 -22.19
C LEU A 114 14.69 -30.67 -23.43
N GLY A 115 14.64 -29.57 -24.21
CA GLY A 115 13.75 -29.43 -25.37
C GLY A 115 12.27 -29.30 -24.98
N GLU A 116 11.99 -28.93 -23.73
CA GLU A 116 10.65 -28.74 -23.18
C GLU A 116 10.54 -27.37 -22.51
N ASP A 117 9.34 -26.81 -22.40
CA ASP A 117 9.09 -25.51 -21.78
C ASP A 117 8.50 -25.68 -20.37
N TYR A 118 9.30 -25.40 -19.36
CA TYR A 118 8.89 -25.40 -17.96
C TYR A 118 8.81 -23.97 -17.40
N ASP A 119 7.76 -23.68 -16.63
CA ASP A 119 7.61 -22.42 -15.89
C ASP A 119 8.30 -22.43 -14.51
N SER A 120 8.85 -23.57 -14.12
CA SER A 120 9.56 -23.72 -12.85
C SER A 120 10.68 -24.76 -12.94
N VAL A 121 11.72 -24.53 -12.15
CA VAL A 121 12.84 -25.46 -11.97
C VAL A 121 13.14 -25.60 -10.48
N TYR A 122 13.80 -26.67 -10.07
CA TYR A 122 14.23 -26.83 -8.67
C TYR A 122 15.73 -27.08 -8.60
N VAL A 123 16.35 -26.51 -7.58
CA VAL A 123 17.72 -26.80 -7.20
C VAL A 123 17.66 -27.80 -6.05
N ALA A 124 18.34 -28.93 -6.18
CA ALA A 124 18.40 -29.95 -5.14
C ALA A 124 19.86 -30.19 -4.72
N THR A 125 20.09 -30.35 -3.42
CA THR A 125 21.37 -30.83 -2.88
C THR A 125 21.26 -32.30 -2.54
N TYR A 126 22.27 -33.08 -2.89
CA TYR A 126 22.31 -34.53 -2.67
C TYR A 126 23.36 -34.87 -1.59
N ASN A 127 23.12 -35.91 -0.80
CA ASN A 127 24.14 -36.48 0.08
C ASN A 127 25.01 -37.51 -0.65
N GLU A 128 25.96 -38.11 0.07
CA GLU A 128 26.84 -39.18 -0.44
C GLU A 128 26.10 -40.44 -0.92
N ASN A 129 24.81 -40.57 -0.57
CA ASN A 129 23.94 -41.70 -0.97
C ASN A 129 22.92 -41.31 -2.06
N ASP A 130 23.17 -40.23 -2.82
CA ASP A 130 22.29 -39.71 -3.87
C ASP A 130 20.86 -39.37 -3.39
N ARG A 131 20.66 -39.13 -2.08
CA ARG A 131 19.37 -38.68 -1.54
C ARG A 131 19.34 -37.17 -1.49
N VAL A 132 18.24 -36.60 -1.97
CA VAL A 132 17.95 -35.16 -1.85
C VAL A 132 17.88 -34.80 -0.36
N ILE A 133 18.75 -33.89 0.07
CA ILE A 133 18.77 -33.34 1.44
C ILE A 133 17.88 -32.10 1.50
N ASN A 134 18.10 -31.16 0.58
CA ASN A 134 17.34 -29.93 0.47
C ASN A 134 16.96 -29.70 -0.98
N SER A 135 15.82 -29.05 -1.19
CA SER A 135 15.47 -28.51 -2.49
C SER A 135 14.87 -27.11 -2.35
N PHE A 136 15.06 -26.30 -3.39
CA PHE A 136 14.48 -24.98 -3.50
C PHE A 136 13.89 -24.80 -4.89
N VAL A 137 12.64 -24.35 -4.95
CA VAL A 137 11.93 -24.13 -6.20
C VAL A 137 12.18 -22.71 -6.70
N ILE A 138 12.58 -22.61 -7.96
CA ILE A 138 12.75 -21.38 -8.71
C ILE A 138 11.54 -21.23 -9.64
N LEU A 139 10.75 -20.18 -9.41
CA LEU A 139 9.48 -19.94 -10.10
C LEU A 139 9.59 -18.72 -11.02
N LYS A 140 9.25 -18.91 -12.32
CA LYS A 140 9.09 -17.80 -13.27
C LYS A 140 7.98 -16.85 -12.83
N ASP A 141 6.87 -17.41 -12.34
CA ASP A 141 5.70 -16.68 -11.85
C ASP A 141 6.03 -15.63 -10.79
N PHE A 142 7.03 -15.88 -9.96
CA PHE A 142 7.45 -14.93 -8.93
C PHE A 142 8.01 -13.64 -9.55
N VAL A 143 8.87 -13.78 -10.56
CA VAL A 143 9.44 -12.67 -11.32
C VAL A 143 8.34 -11.89 -12.05
N GLU A 144 7.45 -12.60 -12.74
CA GLU A 144 6.35 -11.99 -13.47
C GLU A 144 5.36 -11.25 -12.56
N CYS A 145 5.01 -11.84 -11.41
CA CYS A 145 4.13 -11.23 -10.42
C CYS A 145 4.74 -9.94 -9.88
N ARG A 146 6.03 -9.94 -9.52
CA ARG A 146 6.77 -8.75 -9.08
C ARG A 146 6.69 -7.64 -10.11
N GLN A 147 7.03 -7.93 -11.37
CA GLN A 147 7.01 -6.95 -12.47
C GLN A 147 5.59 -6.39 -12.70
N ARG A 148 4.56 -7.26 -12.63
CA ARG A 148 3.15 -6.86 -12.74
C ARG A 148 2.73 -5.90 -11.62
N ILE A 149 3.13 -6.18 -10.37
CA ILE A 149 2.85 -5.31 -9.23
C ILE A 149 3.58 -3.97 -9.38
N ILE A 150 4.84 -3.97 -9.82
CA ILE A 150 5.61 -2.75 -10.07
C ILE A 150 4.88 -1.87 -11.08
N LYS A 151 4.48 -2.45 -12.22
CA LYS A 151 3.74 -1.73 -13.26
C LYS A 151 2.41 -1.15 -12.75
N LYS A 152 1.65 -1.91 -11.95
CA LYS A 152 0.40 -1.43 -11.36
C LYS A 152 0.59 -0.30 -10.34
N THR A 153 1.74 -0.27 -9.66
CA THR A 153 2.01 0.65 -8.55
C THR A 153 2.97 1.80 -8.92
N GLN A 154 3.33 1.96 -10.19
CA GLN A 154 4.23 3.04 -10.62
C GLN A 154 3.62 4.44 -10.45
N HIS A 155 2.30 4.52 -10.29
CA HIS A 155 1.52 5.76 -10.19
C HIS A 155 0.92 5.99 -8.79
N VAL A 156 1.44 5.28 -7.78
CA VAL A 156 0.90 5.30 -6.41
C VAL A 156 0.95 6.69 -5.75
N THR A 157 1.77 7.61 -6.28
CA THR A 157 1.90 9.00 -5.80
C THR A 157 0.72 9.88 -6.18
N HIS A 158 -0.16 9.45 -7.08
CA HIS A 158 -1.30 10.26 -7.49
C HIS A 158 -2.53 10.13 -6.58
N TYR A 159 -2.43 9.46 -5.42
CA TYR A 159 -3.57 9.31 -4.49
C TYR A 159 -4.11 10.64 -3.93
N VAL A 160 -3.30 11.69 -3.89
CA VAL A 160 -3.76 13.03 -3.48
C VAL A 160 -4.75 13.61 -4.49
N THR A 161 -4.51 13.37 -5.78
CA THR A 161 -5.24 13.99 -6.90
C THR A 161 -6.21 13.05 -7.61
N SER A 162 -6.10 11.74 -7.39
CA SER A 162 -6.89 10.72 -8.09
C SER A 162 -8.06 10.23 -7.24
N TYR A 163 -9.24 10.15 -7.86
CA TYR A 163 -10.42 9.52 -7.28
C TYR A 163 -10.67 8.20 -8.03
N VAL A 164 -10.91 7.13 -7.29
CA VAL A 164 -11.41 5.88 -7.88
C VAL A 164 -12.92 6.03 -8.03
N SER A 165 -13.40 6.18 -9.26
CA SER A 165 -14.80 5.99 -9.60
C SER A 165 -14.95 4.61 -10.24
N SER A 166 -15.81 3.77 -9.66
CA SER A 166 -16.31 2.58 -10.36
C SER A 166 -17.53 2.99 -11.16
N LYS A 167 -17.50 2.78 -12.48
CA LYS A 167 -18.71 2.79 -13.32
C LYS A 167 -19.35 1.41 -13.25
#